data_AF-R7L214-F1
#
_entry.id   AF-R7L214-F1
#
_cell.length_a   1.000
_cell.length_b   1.000
_cell.length_c   1.000
_cell.angle_alpha   90.00
_cell.angle_beta   90.00
_cell.angle_gamma   90.00
#
_symmetry.space_group_name_H-M   'P 1'
#
loop_
_entity.id
_entity.type
_entity.pdbx_description
1 polymer ?
#
loop_
_entity_poly.entity_id
_entity_poly.type
_entity_poly.pdbx_seq_one_letter_code
_entity_poly.pdbx_strand_id
1 'polypeptide(L)'
;MKDITRLFGLKAPAGSAEREVQKDSADKHPESNNDGTLELTEYEYQLLKDAYTATMTRTGDEELSQAEYVLYGSYEPLSVTITHLLNNKSGVNFASYAHTGLPVGVFAQGAGSELFNGYYDNTDIYNKLAELTNVK
;
A
#
# COMPACT_ATOMS: atom_id res chain seq x y z
N MET A 1 -5.55 -18.66 -10.22
CA MET A 1 -4.33 -17.82 -10.05
C MET A 1 -3.52 -17.65 -11.34
N LYS A 2 -3.99 -18.06 -12.53
CA LYS A 2 -3.17 -17.99 -13.77
C LYS A 2 -2.92 -16.56 -14.26
N ASP A 3 -3.79 -15.61 -13.91
CA ASP A 3 -3.69 -14.22 -14.35
C ASP A 3 -2.87 -13.30 -13.44
N ILE A 4 -2.42 -13.77 -12.26
CA ILE A 4 -1.78 -12.87 -11.27
C ILE A 4 -0.49 -12.23 -11.81
N THR A 5 0.27 -12.96 -12.63
CA THR A 5 1.49 -12.44 -13.27
C THR A 5 1.15 -11.40 -14.33
N ARG A 6 0.11 -11.65 -15.13
CA ARG A 6 -0.31 -10.72 -16.18
C ARG A 6 -0.90 -9.42 -15.61
N LEU A 7 -1.65 -9.52 -14.51
CA LEU A 7 -2.38 -8.39 -13.93
C LEU A 7 -1.55 -7.61 -12.92
N PHE A 8 -0.69 -8.28 -12.14
CA PHE A 8 0.00 -7.69 -11.00
C PHE A 8 1.52 -7.92 -11.01
N GLY A 9 2.08 -8.60 -12.02
CA GLY A 9 3.51 -8.92 -12.08
C GLY A 9 3.97 -9.97 -11.06
N LEU A 10 3.07 -10.45 -10.18
CA LEU A 10 3.36 -11.46 -9.17
C LEU A 10 3.55 -12.82 -9.82
N LYS A 11 4.66 -13.50 -9.55
CA LYS A 11 4.96 -14.82 -10.11
C LYS A 11 4.77 -15.88 -9.03
N ALA A 12 4.11 -16.98 -9.39
CA ALA A 12 3.99 -18.11 -8.48
C ALA A 12 5.38 -18.67 -8.10
N PRO A 13 5.53 -19.29 -6.93
CA PRO A 13 6.80 -19.84 -6.48
C PRO A 13 7.37 -20.84 -7.52
N ALA A 14 8.67 -20.78 -7.79
CA ALA A 14 9.36 -21.70 -8.70
C ALA A 14 9.66 -23.08 -8.07
N GLY A 15 9.19 -23.35 -6.85
CA GLY A 15 9.48 -24.55 -6.07
C GLY A 15 10.79 -24.46 -5.29
N SER A 16 10.95 -25.35 -4.30
CA SER A 16 12.08 -25.41 -3.38
C SER A 16 13.30 -26.09 -4.01
N ALA A 17 13.86 -25.51 -5.06
CA ALA A 17 15.24 -25.84 -5.41
C ALA A 17 16.14 -25.25 -4.31
N GLU A 18 16.95 -26.08 -3.64
CA GLU A 18 18.00 -25.60 -2.75
C GLU A 18 18.90 -24.63 -3.54
N ARG A 19 18.81 -23.34 -3.23
CA ARG A 19 19.72 -22.33 -3.78
C ARG A 19 20.87 -22.21 -2.78
N GLU A 20 22.11 -22.32 -3.26
CA GLU A 20 23.28 -22.06 -2.42
C GLU A 20 23.17 -20.67 -1.79
N VAL A 21 23.44 -20.57 -0.48
CA VAL A 21 23.46 -19.27 0.22
C VAL A 21 24.67 -18.48 -0.29
N GLN A 22 24.40 -17.47 -1.10
CA GLN A 22 25.42 -16.57 -1.63
C GLN A 22 25.47 -15.27 -0.82
N LYS A 23 26.64 -14.62 -0.77
CA LYS A 23 26.78 -13.33 -0.10
C LYS A 23 26.06 -12.25 -0.89
N ASP A 24 25.10 -11.61 -0.22
CA ASP A 24 24.36 -10.47 -0.74
C ASP A 24 25.24 -9.20 -0.80
N SER A 25 24.89 -8.26 -1.68
CA SER A 25 25.56 -6.96 -1.82
C SER A 25 24.57 -5.88 -2.29
N ALA A 26 24.86 -4.61 -2.00
CA ALA A 26 24.02 -3.48 -2.39
C ALA A 26 23.78 -3.37 -3.92
N ASP A 27 24.72 -3.85 -4.74
CA ASP A 27 24.67 -3.74 -6.20
C ASP A 27 24.19 -5.04 -6.88
N LYS A 28 24.13 -6.14 -6.14
CA LYS A 28 23.85 -7.47 -6.70
C LYS A 28 23.26 -8.38 -5.62
N HIS A 29 22.00 -8.72 -5.84
CA HIS A 29 21.27 -9.77 -5.12
C HIS A 29 21.44 -11.10 -5.88
N PRO A 30 22.30 -12.03 -5.41
CA PRO A 30 22.62 -13.27 -6.14
C PRO A 30 21.42 -14.23 -6.26
N GLU A 31 20.43 -14.09 -5.40
CA GLU A 31 19.14 -14.80 -5.47
C GLU A 31 18.16 -14.20 -6.50
N SER A 32 18.43 -13.00 -7.00
CA SER A 32 17.64 -12.31 -8.02
C SER A 32 18.19 -12.57 -9.41
N ASN A 33 17.33 -12.95 -10.35
CA ASN A 33 17.69 -13.01 -11.77
C ASN A 33 17.72 -11.61 -12.43
N ASN A 34 17.46 -10.54 -11.66
CA ASN A 34 17.33 -9.16 -12.14
C ASN A 34 16.35 -9.01 -13.33
N ASP A 35 15.40 -9.93 -13.44
CA ASP A 35 14.32 -9.91 -14.42
C ASP A 35 13.15 -9.02 -13.98
N GLY A 36 13.29 -8.35 -12.82
CA GLY A 36 12.25 -7.53 -12.19
C GLY A 36 11.06 -8.37 -11.72
N THR A 37 11.20 -9.69 -11.61
CA THR A 37 10.06 -10.55 -11.25
C THR A 37 9.75 -10.48 -9.77
N LEU A 38 8.46 -10.35 -9.47
CA LEU A 38 7.92 -10.35 -8.11
C LEU A 38 7.54 -11.79 -7.72
N GLU A 39 8.55 -12.67 -7.69
CA GLU A 39 8.34 -14.07 -7.29
C GLU A 39 7.83 -14.14 -5.84
N LEU A 40 6.73 -14.86 -5.66
CA LEU A 40 6.12 -15.12 -4.37
C LEU A 40 6.83 -16.28 -3.68
N THR A 41 6.98 -16.19 -2.36
CA THR A 41 7.26 -17.36 -1.53
C THR A 41 6.03 -18.27 -1.45
N GLU A 42 6.21 -19.52 -1.05
CA GLU A 42 5.07 -20.42 -0.80
C GLU A 42 4.08 -19.85 0.23
N TYR A 43 4.60 -19.17 1.25
CA TYR A 43 3.77 -18.49 2.26
C TYR A 43 2.93 -17.36 1.65
N GLU A 44 3.56 -16.46 0.89
CA GLU A 44 2.87 -15.36 0.22
C GLU A 44 1.83 -15.86 -0.80
N TYR A 45 2.16 -16.94 -1.50
CA TYR A 45 1.24 -17.57 -2.44
C TYR A 45 0.04 -18.21 -1.73
N GLN A 46 0.24 -18.76 -0.53
CA GLN A 46 -0.84 -19.29 0.29
C GLN A 46 -1.75 -18.18 0.81
N LEU A 47 -1.19 -17.07 1.32
CA LEU A 47 -1.97 -15.89 1.71
C LEU A 47 -2.89 -15.42 0.57
N LEU A 48 -2.37 -15.38 -0.65
CA LEU A 48 -3.14 -14.94 -1.82
C LEU A 48 -4.27 -15.91 -2.18
N LYS A 49 -4.09 -17.22 -1.96
CA LYS A 49 -5.17 -18.22 -2.14
C LYS A 49 -6.24 -18.11 -1.05
N ASP A 50 -5.83 -17.90 0.19
CA ASP A 50 -6.74 -17.78 1.34
C ASP A 50 -7.60 -16.52 1.17
N ALA A 51 -6.96 -15.39 0.80
CA ALA A 51 -7.65 -14.15 0.48
C ALA A 51 -8.63 -14.32 -0.69
N TYR A 52 -8.22 -14.94 -1.80
CA TYR A 52 -9.11 -15.24 -2.92
C TYR A 52 -10.34 -16.05 -2.48
N THR A 53 -10.13 -17.06 -1.64
CA THR A 53 -11.23 -17.88 -1.12
C THR A 53 -12.18 -17.02 -0.29
N ALA A 54 -11.65 -16.23 0.65
CA ALA A 54 -12.43 -15.32 1.48
C ALA A 54 -13.27 -14.33 0.64
N THR A 55 -12.68 -13.76 -0.41
CA THR A 55 -13.39 -12.89 -1.36
C THR A 55 -14.55 -13.58 -2.04
N MET A 56 -14.33 -14.80 -2.54
CA MET A 56 -15.32 -15.54 -3.32
C MET A 56 -16.44 -16.12 -2.44
N THR A 57 -16.19 -16.30 -1.14
CA THR A 57 -17.20 -16.78 -0.18
C THR A 57 -18.01 -15.67 0.46
N ARG A 58 -17.50 -14.43 0.47
CA ARG A 58 -18.14 -13.31 1.15
C ARG A 58 -19.46 -12.93 0.49
N THR A 59 -20.53 -12.93 1.28
CA THR A 59 -21.88 -12.58 0.82
C THR A 59 -22.26 -11.11 1.06
N GLY A 60 -21.52 -10.43 1.93
CA GLY A 60 -21.72 -9.01 2.27
C GLY A 60 -22.53 -8.77 3.56
N ASP A 61 -23.25 -9.78 4.05
CA ASP A 61 -24.07 -9.71 5.26
C ASP A 61 -23.34 -10.21 6.52
N GLU A 62 -22.07 -10.60 6.38
CA GLU A 62 -21.23 -11.13 7.45
C GLU A 62 -20.63 -10.01 8.30
N GLU A 63 -20.76 -10.11 9.61
CA GLU A 63 -20.04 -9.26 10.57
C GLU A 63 -18.53 -9.58 10.51
N LEU A 64 -17.71 -8.55 10.36
CA LEU A 64 -16.26 -8.69 10.28
C LEU A 64 -15.70 -9.09 11.66
N SER A 65 -15.02 -10.24 11.72
CA SER A 65 -14.28 -10.59 12.93
C SER A 65 -13.09 -9.65 13.14
N GLN A 66 -12.65 -9.51 14.40
CA GLN A 66 -11.45 -8.72 14.71
C GLN A 66 -10.20 -9.23 13.98
N ALA A 67 -10.09 -10.55 13.77
CA ALA A 67 -8.98 -11.16 13.05
C ALA A 67 -9.00 -10.78 11.56
N GLU A 68 -10.19 -10.80 10.93
CA GLU A 68 -10.34 -10.36 9.55
C GLU A 68 -10.08 -8.86 9.39
N TYR A 69 -10.54 -8.04 10.34
CA TYR A 69 -10.24 -6.61 10.33
C TYR A 69 -8.74 -6.33 10.42
N VAL A 70 -7.99 -7.12 11.20
CA VAL A 70 -6.52 -6.99 11.24
C VAL A 70 -5.89 -7.34 9.90
N LEU A 71 -6.37 -8.39 9.23
CA LEU A 71 -5.82 -8.86 7.95
C LEU A 71 -6.19 -7.97 6.76
N TYR A 72 -7.43 -7.47 6.71
CA TYR A 72 -8.03 -6.88 5.52
C TYR A 72 -8.70 -5.52 5.76
N GLY A 73 -8.80 -5.07 7.02
CA GLY A 73 -9.60 -3.91 7.37
C GLY A 73 -11.08 -4.10 7.03
N SER A 74 -11.74 -3.05 6.58
CA SER A 74 -13.10 -3.10 6.04
C SER A 74 -13.15 -3.40 4.53
N TYR A 75 -12.00 -3.61 3.89
CA TYR A 75 -11.88 -3.75 2.46
C TYR A 75 -12.02 -5.21 1.99
N GLU A 76 -11.92 -5.40 0.68
CA GLU A 76 -12.00 -6.68 0.00
C GLU A 76 -10.68 -7.48 0.19
N PRO A 77 -10.71 -8.73 0.71
CA PRO A 77 -9.51 -9.48 1.11
C PRO A 77 -8.43 -9.65 0.05
N LEU A 78 -8.81 -9.96 -1.20
CA LEU A 78 -7.90 -10.23 -2.31
C LEU A 78 -7.16 -8.95 -2.71
N SER A 79 -7.88 -7.84 -2.87
CA SER A 79 -7.31 -6.55 -3.20
C SER A 79 -6.30 -6.10 -2.13
N VAL A 80 -6.65 -6.20 -0.85
CA VAL A 80 -5.75 -5.85 0.25
C VAL A 80 -4.50 -6.72 0.25
N THR A 81 -4.67 -8.04 0.10
CA THR A 81 -3.55 -8.99 0.09
C THR A 81 -2.59 -8.72 -1.06
N ILE A 82 -3.10 -8.48 -2.27
CA ILE A 82 -2.26 -8.14 -3.43
C ILE A 82 -1.51 -6.84 -3.17
N THR A 83 -2.18 -5.81 -2.66
CA THR A 83 -1.54 -4.53 -2.31
C THR A 83 -0.45 -4.71 -1.25
N HIS A 84 -0.69 -5.50 -0.20
CA HIS A 84 0.33 -5.79 0.82
C HIS A 84 1.54 -6.53 0.24
N LEU A 85 1.34 -7.51 -0.62
CA LEU A 85 2.43 -8.24 -1.27
C LEU A 85 3.28 -7.31 -2.15
N LEU A 86 2.65 -6.44 -2.93
CA LEU A 86 3.35 -5.45 -3.75
C LEU A 86 4.11 -4.44 -2.89
N ASN A 87 3.47 -3.90 -1.86
CA ASN A 87 4.08 -2.96 -0.92
C ASN A 87 5.32 -3.55 -0.24
N ASN A 88 5.22 -4.77 0.28
CA ASN A 88 6.34 -5.44 0.94
C ASN A 88 7.51 -5.63 -0.03
N LYS A 89 7.24 -6.07 -1.26
CA LYS A 89 8.28 -6.23 -2.29
C LYS A 89 8.86 -4.90 -2.78
N SER A 90 8.14 -3.79 -2.62
CA SER A 90 8.63 -2.44 -2.95
C SER A 90 9.22 -1.68 -1.76
N GLY A 91 9.33 -2.31 -0.57
CA GLY A 91 9.80 -1.63 0.65
C GLY A 91 8.86 -0.54 1.18
N VAL A 92 7.57 -0.62 0.86
CA VAL A 92 6.51 0.30 1.30
C VAL A 92 5.66 -0.38 2.37
N ASN A 93 5.17 0.39 3.34
CA ASN A 93 4.25 -0.12 4.36
C ASN A 93 3.10 0.86 4.62
N PHE A 94 1.91 0.32 4.88
CA PHE A 94 0.74 1.06 5.35
C PHE A 94 0.32 0.51 6.71
N ALA A 95 0.36 1.35 7.74
CA ALA A 95 0.08 0.95 9.12
C ALA A 95 -1.39 1.14 9.55
N SER A 96 -2.25 1.67 8.67
CA SER A 96 -3.63 1.99 8.96
C SER A 96 -4.52 1.76 7.73
N TYR A 97 -5.73 1.27 7.97
CA TYR A 97 -6.80 1.20 6.98
C TYR A 97 -7.65 2.49 6.92
N ALA A 98 -7.32 3.48 7.77
CA ALA A 98 -7.99 4.76 7.91
C ALA A 98 -7.03 5.94 7.78
N HIS A 99 -7.58 7.17 7.79
CA HIS A 99 -6.80 8.40 7.80
C HIS A 99 -5.87 8.51 9.02
N THR A 100 -4.77 9.25 8.86
CA THR A 100 -3.83 9.58 9.94
C THR A 100 -3.85 11.08 10.23
N GLY A 101 -3.51 11.47 11.45
CA GLY A 101 -3.54 12.87 11.90
C GLY A 101 -2.24 13.64 11.66
N LEU A 102 -1.43 13.26 10.67
CA LEU A 102 -0.20 13.97 10.37
C LEU A 102 -0.50 15.34 9.73
N PRO A 103 0.21 16.41 10.11
CA PRO A 103 0.09 17.70 9.43
C PRO A 103 0.37 17.57 7.92
N VAL A 104 -0.43 18.26 7.11
CA VAL A 104 -0.29 18.27 5.64
C VAL A 104 0.45 19.52 5.19
N GLY A 105 1.29 19.38 4.15
CA GLY A 105 1.98 20.52 3.56
C GLY A 105 1.03 21.42 2.77
N VAL A 106 1.11 22.73 2.98
CA VAL A 106 0.41 23.74 2.17
C VAL A 106 1.43 24.40 1.24
N PHE A 107 1.15 24.39 -0.05
CA PHE A 107 1.97 25.03 -1.07
C PHE A 107 1.20 26.20 -1.69
N ALA A 108 1.78 27.40 -1.64
CA ALA A 108 1.18 28.62 -2.17
C ALA A 108 2.18 29.38 -3.04
N GLN A 109 1.69 29.99 -4.12
CA GLN A 109 2.49 30.81 -5.03
C GLN A 109 1.66 32.01 -5.52
N GLY A 110 2.29 33.18 -5.59
CA GLY A 110 1.65 34.43 -6.04
C GLY A 110 1.68 35.52 -4.97
N ALA A 111 0.99 36.62 -5.24
CA ALA A 111 0.85 37.71 -4.27
C ALA A 111 0.11 37.20 -3.02
N GLY A 112 0.68 37.42 -1.84
CA GLY A 112 0.10 36.95 -0.58
C GLY A 112 0.46 35.51 -0.20
N SER A 113 1.29 34.81 -0.99
CA SER A 113 1.70 33.43 -0.68
C SER A 113 2.39 33.28 0.68
N GLU A 114 3.05 34.33 1.16
CA GLU A 114 3.70 34.39 2.46
C GLU A 114 2.73 34.25 3.64
N LEU A 115 1.44 34.54 3.45
CA LEU A 115 0.41 34.31 4.47
C LEU A 115 0.25 32.83 4.81
N PHE A 116 0.64 31.92 3.91
CA PHE A 116 0.52 30.47 4.09
C PHE A 116 1.78 29.82 4.67
N ASN A 117 2.77 30.61 5.11
CA ASN A 117 3.95 30.10 5.80
C ASN A 117 3.63 29.70 7.25
N GLY A 118 4.40 28.75 7.78
CA GLY A 118 4.34 28.34 9.18
C GLY A 118 3.36 27.20 9.45
N TYR A 119 2.98 27.07 10.72
CA TYR A 119 2.09 26.02 11.22
C TYR A 119 0.79 26.65 11.71
N TYR A 120 -0.35 26.16 11.21
CA TYR A 120 -1.67 26.67 11.51
C TYR A 120 -2.73 25.57 11.29
N ASP A 121 -3.94 25.81 11.79
CA ASP A 121 -5.06 24.90 11.60
C ASP A 121 -5.64 25.03 10.19
N ASN A 122 -6.26 23.98 9.67
CA ASN A 122 -6.82 24.01 8.31
C ASN A 122 -7.92 25.09 8.14
N THR A 123 -8.59 25.49 9.21
CA THR A 123 -9.59 26.57 9.20
C THR A 123 -8.99 27.92 8.81
N ASP A 124 -7.71 28.16 9.10
CA ASP A 124 -7.03 29.41 8.75
C ASP A 124 -6.79 29.56 7.25
N ILE A 125 -6.80 28.46 6.49
CA ILE A 125 -6.67 28.50 5.02
C ILE A 125 -7.81 29.32 4.42
N TYR A 126 -9.04 29.08 4.88
CA TYR A 126 -10.20 29.84 4.44
C TYR A 126 -10.05 31.33 4.78
N ASN A 127 -9.68 31.64 6.02
CA ASN A 127 -9.55 33.03 6.49
C ASN A 127 -8.50 33.80 5.67
N LYS A 128 -7.34 33.17 5.39
CA LYS A 128 -6.26 33.76 4.58
C LYS A 128 -6.69 33.98 3.12
N LEU A 129 -7.43 33.04 2.53
CA LEU A 129 -7.96 33.19 1.18
C LEU A 129 -9.02 34.29 1.10
N ALA A 130 -9.91 34.37 2.08
CA ALA A 130 -10.93 35.42 2.16
C ALA A 130 -10.29 36.81 2.25
N GLU A 131 -9.22 36.96 3.04
CA GLU A 131 -8.43 38.19 3.12
C GLU A 131 -7.84 38.60 1.77
N LEU A 132 -7.23 37.65 1.03
CA LEU A 132 -6.59 37.93 -0.26
C LEU A 132 -7.59 38.21 -1.39
N THR A 133 -8.75 37.57 -1.35
CA THR A 133 -9.76 37.65 -2.43
C THR A 133 -10.87 38.66 -2.14
N ASN A 134 -10.89 39.24 -0.93
CA ASN A 134 -11.93 40.13 -0.45
C ASN A 134 -13.35 39.51 -0.54
N VAL A 135 -13.43 38.18 -0.41
CA VAL A 135 -14.67 37.42 -0.31
C VAL A 135 -15.14 37.47 1.14
N LYS A 136 -16.43 37.77 1.36
CA LYS A 136 -17.06 37.89 2.68
C LYS A 136 -17.78 36.61 3.08
#